data_AF-A0A947J370-F1
#
_entry.id   AF-A0A947J370-F1
#
_cell.length_a   1.000
_cell.length_b   1.000
_cell.length_c   1.000
_cell.angle_alpha   90.00
_cell.angle_beta   90.00
_cell.angle_gamma   90.00
#
_symmetry.space_group_name_H-M   'P 1'
#
loop_
_entity.id
_entity.type
_entity.pdbx_description
1 polymer ?
#
loop_
_entity_poly.entity_id
_entity_poly.type
_entity_poly.pdbx_seq_one_letter_code
_entity_poly.pdbx_strand_id
1 'polypeptide(L)'
;MSPEIIIGIGIAGIVLLTFVGKLLPKSQPKEKQFKCSRCGTFSPHTERTIEAWRNNKTKFFCKECHAKWLQSRPPLEREQFSSRGSSKSGCLGVVVLFALVPLVGFFLVQAYV
;
A
#
# COMPACT_ATOMS: atom_id res chain seq x y z
N MET A 1 29.52 0.79 -22.74
CA MET A 1 28.69 1.31 -21.63
C MET A 1 29.15 0.60 -20.38
N SER A 2 29.72 1.33 -19.43
CA SER A 2 30.24 0.72 -18.21
C SER A 2 29.08 0.26 -17.32
N PRO A 3 29.23 -0.86 -16.59
CA PRO A 3 28.14 -1.47 -15.82
C PRO A 3 27.55 -0.52 -14.77
N GLU A 4 28.32 0.45 -14.27
CA GLU A 4 27.84 1.45 -13.30
C GLU A 4 26.78 2.38 -13.91
N ILE A 5 26.92 2.72 -15.20
CA ILE A 5 25.96 3.57 -15.93
C ILE A 5 24.63 2.82 -16.09
N ILE A 6 24.68 1.52 -16.42
CA ILE A 6 23.49 0.70 -16.62
C ILE A 6 22.70 0.57 -15.31
N ILE A 7 23.40 0.32 -14.19
CA ILE A 7 22.78 0.22 -12.86
C ILE A 7 22.18 1.57 -12.44
N GLY A 8 22.92 2.67 -12.64
CA GLY A 8 22.46 4.02 -12.32
C GLY A 8 21.17 4.39 -13.06
N ILE A 9 21.10 4.10 -14.36
CA ILE A 9 19.89 4.33 -15.17
C ILE A 9 18.73 3.46 -14.69
N GLY A 10 18.98 2.18 -14.37
CA GLY A 10 17.96 1.27 -13.86
C GLY A 10 17.33 1.76 -12.56
N ILE A 11 18.15 2.18 -11.58
CA ILE A 11 17.67 2.70 -10.30
C ILE A 11 16.89 4.00 -10.50
N ALA A 12 17.43 4.95 -11.29
CA ALA A 12 16.76 6.21 -11.58
C ALA A 12 15.39 6.00 -12.25
N GLY A 13 15.30 5.04 -13.19
CA GLY A 13 14.04 4.66 -13.84
C GLY A 13 13.01 4.12 -12.86
N ILE A 14 13.40 3.23 -11.94
CA ILE A 14 12.49 2.67 -10.92
C ILE A 14 12.00 3.77 -9.95
N VAL A 15 12.89 4.66 -9.51
CA VAL A 15 12.53 5.78 -8.63
C VAL A 15 11.54 6.72 -9.33
N LEU A 16 11.79 7.06 -10.60
CA LEU A 16 10.89 7.91 -11.37
C LEU A 16 9.52 7.25 -11.56
N LEU A 17 9.47 5.96 -11.93
CA LEU A 17 8.21 5.23 -12.12
C LEU A 17 7.40 5.12 -10.82
N THR A 18 8.05 4.84 -9.70
CA THR A 18 7.37 4.77 -8.39
C THR A 18 6.87 6.12 -7.91
N PHE A 19 7.61 7.20 -8.18
CA PHE A 19 7.21 8.56 -7.84
C PHE A 19 6.02 9.03 -8.70
N VAL A 20 6.10 8.83 -10.02
CA VAL A 20 5.00 9.14 -10.95
C VAL A 20 3.76 8.32 -10.61
N GLY A 21 3.90 7.03 -10.32
CA GLY A 21 2.78 6.18 -9.92
C GLY A 21 2.06 6.65 -8.64
N LYS A 22 2.76 7.32 -7.72
CA LYS A 22 2.16 7.93 -6.53
C LYS A 22 1.43 9.25 -6.79
N LEU A 23 1.83 9.97 -7.84
CA LEU A 23 1.21 11.24 -8.24
C LEU A 23 -0.05 11.05 -9.10
N LEU A 24 -0.26 9.85 -9.64
CA LEU A 24 -1.45 9.56 -10.42
C LEU A 24 -2.70 9.58 -9.52
N PRO A 25 -3.79 10.25 -9.97
CA PRO A 25 -5.03 10.32 -9.21
C PRO A 25 -5.59 8.91 -8.99
N LYS A 26 -5.99 8.63 -7.74
CA LYS A 26 -6.57 7.33 -7.38
C LYS A 26 -7.87 7.11 -8.15
N SER A 27 -8.00 5.94 -8.76
CA SER A 27 -9.23 5.54 -9.45
C SER A 27 -10.45 5.64 -8.52
N GLN A 28 -11.52 6.24 -9.03
CA GLN A 28 -12.81 6.35 -8.37
C GLN A 28 -13.86 5.50 -9.09
N PRO A 29 -14.85 4.94 -8.38
CA PRO A 29 -15.94 4.23 -9.02
C PRO A 29 -16.73 5.17 -9.94
N LYS A 30 -17.10 4.66 -11.13
CA LYS A 30 -17.92 5.39 -12.10
C LYS A 30 -19.30 5.74 -11.53
N GLU A 31 -19.85 4.85 -10.70
CA GLU A 31 -21.13 5.01 -10.04
C GLU A 31 -20.94 5.67 -8.67
N LYS A 32 -21.79 6.64 -8.32
CA LYS A 32 -21.73 7.34 -7.03
C LYS A 32 -22.44 6.57 -5.91
N GLN A 33 -23.25 5.59 -6.27
CA GLN A 33 -24.07 4.79 -5.36
C GLN A 33 -23.86 3.31 -5.64
N PHE A 34 -24.03 2.47 -4.63
CA PHE A 34 -23.97 1.02 -4.75
C PHE A 34 -25.19 0.38 -4.10
N LYS A 35 -25.56 -0.81 -4.57
CA LYS A 35 -26.58 -1.64 -3.96
C LYS A 35 -25.98 -2.46 -2.81
N CYS A 36 -26.54 -2.33 -1.61
CA CYS A 36 -26.11 -3.12 -0.45
C CYS A 36 -26.39 -4.62 -0.68
N SER A 37 -25.37 -5.46 -0.54
CA SER A 37 -25.50 -6.92 -0.75
C SER A 37 -26.33 -7.64 0.33
N ARG A 38 -26.65 -6.97 1.45
CA ARG A 38 -27.44 -7.56 2.56
C ARG A 38 -28.90 -7.11 2.55
N CYS A 39 -29.15 -5.80 2.48
CA CYS A 39 -30.51 -5.24 2.56
C CYS A 39 -31.05 -4.73 1.21
N GLY A 40 -30.23 -4.70 0.15
CA GLY A 40 -30.65 -4.24 -1.17
C GLY A 40 -30.80 -2.73 -1.34
N THR A 41 -30.65 -1.94 -0.27
CA THR A 41 -30.75 -0.47 -0.30
C THR A 41 -29.60 0.15 -1.11
N PHE A 42 -29.90 1.20 -1.89
CA PHE A 42 -28.90 2.02 -2.57
C PHE A 42 -28.29 3.02 -1.57
N SER A 43 -26.97 2.99 -1.43
CA SER A 43 -26.22 3.86 -0.53
C SER A 43 -25.10 4.56 -1.32
N PRO A 44 -24.75 5.82 -0.99
CA PRO A 44 -23.61 6.49 -1.60
C PRO A 44 -22.30 5.77 -1.23
N HIS A 45 -21.34 5.79 -2.16
CA HIS A 45 -19.98 5.33 -1.88
C HIS A 45 -19.33 6.22 -0.80
N THR A 46 -18.89 5.57 0.28
CA THR A 46 -18.04 6.15 1.33
C THR A 46 -16.58 5.80 1.06
N GLU A 47 -15.62 6.50 1.67
CA GLU A 47 -14.18 6.20 1.49
C GLU A 47 -13.85 4.71 1.69
N ARG A 48 -14.49 4.06 2.68
CA ARG A 48 -14.37 2.61 2.92
C ARG A 48 -14.78 1.77 1.70
N THR A 49 -15.91 2.11 1.09
CA THR A 49 -16.41 1.36 -0.08
C THR A 49 -15.65 1.70 -1.35
N ILE A 50 -15.12 2.92 -1.46
CA ILE A 50 -14.23 3.32 -2.56
C ILE A 50 -12.92 2.53 -2.45
N GLU A 51 -12.33 2.44 -1.26
CA GLU A 51 -11.13 1.63 -1.03
C GLU A 51 -11.40 0.15 -1.30
N ALA A 52 -12.53 -0.39 -0.84
CA ALA A 52 -12.91 -1.76 -1.17
C ALA A 52 -13.08 -1.96 -2.69
N TRP A 53 -13.64 -0.99 -3.41
CA TRP A 53 -13.76 -1.01 -4.87
C TRP A 53 -12.39 -0.98 -5.56
N ARG A 54 -11.45 -0.12 -5.10
CA ARG A 54 -10.05 -0.10 -5.58
C ARG A 54 -9.38 -1.45 -5.40
N ASN A 55 -9.73 -2.19 -4.34
CA ASN A 55 -9.25 -3.54 -4.06
C ASN A 55 -10.06 -4.66 -4.78
N ASN A 56 -10.78 -4.32 -5.86
CA ASN A 56 -11.60 -5.24 -6.67
C ASN A 56 -12.64 -6.02 -5.86
N LYS A 57 -13.17 -5.45 -4.77
CA LYS A 57 -14.28 -6.07 -4.03
C LYS A 57 -15.59 -5.82 -4.76
N THR A 58 -16.43 -6.85 -4.83
CA THR A 58 -17.73 -6.83 -5.52
C THR A 58 -18.93 -6.75 -4.58
N LYS A 59 -18.72 -7.01 -3.28
CA LYS A 59 -19.77 -7.02 -2.26
C LYS A 59 -19.60 -5.83 -1.32
N PHE A 60 -20.59 -4.94 -1.31
CA PHE A 60 -20.60 -3.75 -0.48
C PHE A 60 -21.79 -3.78 0.48
N PHE A 61 -21.57 -3.30 1.70
CA PHE A 61 -22.61 -3.22 2.74
C PHE A 61 -22.84 -1.76 3.11
N CYS A 62 -24.11 -1.37 3.31
CA CYS A 62 -24.45 -0.08 3.89
C CYS A 62 -23.90 0.04 5.33
N LYS A 63 -23.93 1.25 5.89
CA LYS A 63 -23.37 1.53 7.22
C LYS A 63 -23.99 0.66 8.31
N GLU A 64 -25.31 0.47 8.31
CA GLU A 64 -25.98 -0.37 9.32
C GLU A 64 -25.64 -1.86 9.16
N CYS A 65 -25.68 -2.37 7.93
CA CYS A 65 -25.35 -3.78 7.66
C CYS A 65 -23.89 -4.11 7.97
N HIS A 66 -22.98 -3.15 7.75
CA HIS A 66 -21.57 -3.26 8.10
C HIS A 66 -21.36 -3.29 9.62
N ALA A 67 -22.06 -2.44 10.38
CA ALA A 67 -21.99 -2.45 11.84
C ALA A 67 -22.45 -3.80 12.43
N LYS A 68 -23.57 -4.32 11.93
CA LYS A 68 -24.07 -5.66 12.32
C LYS A 68 -23.07 -6.76 11.98
N TRP A 69 -22.39 -6.67 10.84
CA TRP A 69 -21.36 -7.63 10.45
C TRP A 69 -20.12 -7.58 11.38
N LEU A 70 -19.69 -6.37 11.77
CA LEU A 70 -18.59 -6.21 12.73
C LEU A 70 -18.91 -6.80 14.11
N GLN A 71 -20.17 -6.66 14.56
CA GLN A 71 -20.63 -7.24 15.83
C GLN A 71 -20.68 -8.77 15.79
N SER A 72 -20.93 -9.37 14.62
CA SER A 72 -20.99 -10.82 14.46
C SER A 72 -19.62 -11.52 14.40
N ARG A 73 -18.51 -10.78 14.42
CA ARG A 73 -17.16 -11.37 14.38
C ARG A 73 -16.64 -11.70 15.78
N PRO A 74 -16.01 -12.86 15.99
CA PRO A 74 -15.40 -13.21 17.27
C PRO A 74 -14.30 -12.20 17.65
N PRO A 75 -14.15 -11.87 18.93
CA PRO A 75 -13.30 -10.76 19.40
C PRO A 75 -11.80 -10.91 19.06
N LEU A 76 -11.32 -12.14 18.77
CA LEU A 76 -9.91 -12.43 18.48
C LEU A 76 -9.38 -11.75 17.20
N GLU A 77 -10.24 -11.49 16.20
CA GLU A 77 -9.81 -10.89 14.92
C GLU A 77 -9.87 -9.35 14.92
N ARG A 78 -10.49 -8.75 15.94
CA ARG A 78 -10.67 -7.30 16.06
C ARG A 78 -9.35 -6.59 16.37
N GLU A 79 -8.50 -7.21 17.17
CA GLU A 79 -7.16 -6.76 17.56
C GLU A 79 -6.16 -6.75 16.38
N GLN A 80 -6.32 -7.67 15.41
CA GLN A 80 -5.43 -7.78 14.25
C GLN A 80 -5.70 -6.70 13.18
N PHE A 81 -6.92 -6.16 13.13
CA PHE A 81 -7.25 -5.07 12.21
C PHE A 81 -6.87 -3.69 12.76
N SER A 82 -6.91 -3.48 14.08
CA SER A 82 -6.42 -2.25 14.73
C SER A 82 -4.89 -2.16 14.74
N SER A 83 -4.18 -3.29 14.79
CA SER A 83 -2.71 -3.33 14.78
C SER A 83 -2.08 -3.27 13.37
N ARG A 84 -2.86 -3.48 12.30
CA ARG A 84 -2.38 -3.35 10.90
C ARG A 84 -2.24 -1.90 10.40
N GLY A 85 -2.51 -0.91 11.23
CA GLY A 85 -2.25 0.51 10.91
C GLY A 85 -0.77 0.95 11.01
N SER A 86 0.14 0.06 11.43
CA SER A 86 1.53 0.43 11.77
C SER A 86 2.56 -0.60 11.31
N SER A 87 2.56 -0.97 10.03
CA SER A 87 3.77 -1.48 9.40
C SER A 87 4.00 -0.75 8.10
N LYS A 88 4.45 0.49 8.26
CA LYS A 88 5.18 1.26 7.26
C LYS A 88 6.56 0.59 7.08
N SER A 89 6.58 -0.66 6.59
CA SER A 89 7.77 -1.29 6.03
C SER A 89 8.05 -0.61 4.70
N GLY A 90 8.50 0.64 4.78
CA GLY A 90 8.94 1.40 3.64
C GLY A 90 10.32 0.92 3.20
N CYS A 91 10.61 1.14 1.94
CA CYS A 91 11.91 1.05 1.28
C CYS A 91 13.07 1.79 1.99
N LEU A 92 12.86 2.42 3.15
CA LEU A 92 13.91 2.91 4.03
C LEU A 92 14.91 1.81 4.42
N GLY A 93 14.44 0.58 4.66
CA GLY A 93 15.36 -0.54 4.92
C GLY A 93 16.28 -0.82 3.73
N VAL A 94 15.75 -0.73 2.50
CA VAL A 94 16.52 -0.88 1.26
C VAL A 94 17.51 0.27 1.09
N VAL A 95 17.08 1.52 1.31
CA VAL A 95 17.95 2.71 1.21
C VAL A 95 19.10 2.66 2.21
N VAL A 96 18.83 2.27 3.47
CA VAL A 96 19.86 2.12 4.50
C VAL A 96 20.87 1.03 4.12
N LEU A 97 20.41 -0.10 3.58
CA LEU A 97 21.28 -1.18 3.15
C LEU A 97 22.20 -0.74 1.99
N PHE A 98 21.66 -0.05 0.99
CA PHE A 98 22.45 0.50 -0.12
C PHE A 98 23.41 1.63 0.31
N ALA A 99 23.13 2.35 1.39
CA ALA A 99 24.06 3.34 1.94
C ALA A 99 25.19 2.70 2.75
N LEU A 100 24.88 1.68 3.56
CA LEU A 100 25.86 1.04 4.45
C LEU A 100 26.81 0.09 3.72
N VAL A 101 26.35 -0.67 2.72
CA VAL A 101 27.19 -1.61 1.96
C VAL A 101 28.45 -0.94 1.35
N PRO A 102 28.37 0.19 0.62
CA PRO A 102 29.55 0.85 0.07
C PRO A 102 30.42 1.50 1.15
N LEU A 103 29.85 2.01 2.25
CA LEU A 103 30.63 2.56 3.37
C LEU A 103 31.46 1.48 4.05
N VAL A 104 30.84 0.35 4.41
CA VAL A 104 31.53 -0.78 5.04
C VAL A 104 32.58 -1.36 4.09
N GLY A 105 32.26 -1.51 2.80
CA GLY A 105 33.23 -1.95 1.79
C GLY A 105 34.44 -1.01 1.68
N PHE A 106 34.21 0.31 1.68
CA PHE A 106 35.29 1.31 1.63
C PHE A 106 36.19 1.26 2.87
N PHE A 107 35.62 1.16 4.07
CA PHE A 107 36.39 1.05 5.31
C PHE A 107 37.20 -0.25 5.39
N LEU A 108 36.64 -1.37 4.92
CA LEU A 108 37.37 -2.64 4.87
C LEU A 108 38.54 -2.60 3.89
N VAL A 109 38.39 -1.94 2.74
CA VAL A 109 39.50 -1.75 1.78
C VAL A 109 40.59 -0.85 2.38
N GLN A 110 40.24 0.23 3.08
CA GLN A 110 41.22 1.06 3.78
C GLN A 110 41.92 0.35 4.94
N ALA A 111 41.27 -0.59 5.60
CA ALA A 111 41.88 -1.34 6.70
C ALA A 111 42.83 -2.46 6.21
N TYR A 112 42.75 -2.83 4.93
CA TYR A 112 43.52 -3.93 4.33
C TYR A 112 44.66 -3.48 3.40
N VAL A 113 44.75 -2.17 3.13
CA VAL A 113 45.83 -1.49 2.39
C VAL A 113 46.69 -0.73 3.39
#